data_AF-A0A1I8CNE2-F1
#
_entry.id   AF-A0A1I8CNE2-F1
#
_cell.length_a   1.000
_cell.length_b   1.000
_cell.length_c   1.000
_cell.angle_alpha   90.00
_cell.angle_beta   90.00
_cell.angle_gamma   90.00
#
_symmetry.space_group_name_H-M   'P 1'
#
loop_
_entity.id
_entity.type
_entity.pdbx_description
1 polymer ?
#
loop_
_entity_poly.entity_id
_entity_poly.type
_entity_poly.pdbx_seq_one_letter_code
_entity_poly.pdbx_strand_id
1 'polypeptide(L)' 'MSTSPELKESRDKLDSLADRHIPKAIYGLVGVNLNSYVDTEMQIMEECDIPISRDDLSVIIRKMHGERD' A
#
# COMPACT_ATOMS: atom_id res chain seq x y z
N MET A 1 -19.41 -1.92 -18.25
CA MET A 1 -19.32 -2.27 -16.82
C MET A 1 -20.31 -3.37 -16.52
N SER A 2 -19.92 -4.43 -15.80
CA SER A 2 -20.86 -5.48 -15.39
C SER A 2 -21.89 -4.91 -14.40
N THR A 3 -23.14 -5.35 -14.48
CA THR A 3 -24.23 -4.96 -13.55
C THR A 3 -24.54 -6.04 -12.51
N SER A 4 -23.85 -7.19 -12.55
CA SER A 4 -24.17 -8.32 -11.69
C SER A 4 -23.85 -8.03 -10.21
N PRO A 5 -24.67 -8.52 -9.24
CA PRO A 5 -24.43 -8.29 -7.81
C PRO A 5 -23.10 -8.86 -7.32
N GLU A 6 -22.68 -9.99 -7.86
CA GLU A 6 -21.46 -10.72 -7.47
C GLU A 6 -20.19 -9.94 -7.78
N LEU A 7 -20.26 -9.03 -8.76
CA LEU A 7 -19.14 -8.20 -9.20
C LEU A 7 -19.14 -6.82 -8.57
N LYS A 8 -20.07 -6.52 -7.65
CA LYS A 8 -20.18 -5.20 -7.01
C LYS A 8 -18.86 -4.77 -6.36
N GLU A 9 -18.23 -5.62 -5.57
CA GLU A 9 -16.99 -5.27 -4.87
C GLU A 9 -15.85 -4.91 -5.83
N SER A 10 -15.69 -5.70 -6.91
CA SER A 10 -14.66 -5.42 -7.92
C SER A 10 -14.96 -4.14 -8.70
N ARG A 11 -16.24 -3.85 -8.97
CA ARG A 11 -16.67 -2.60 -9.61
C ARG A 11 -16.40 -1.40 -8.72
N ASP A 12 -16.78 -1.47 -7.45
CA ASP A 12 -16.57 -0.39 -6.47
C ASP A 12 -15.06 -0.06 -6.32
N LYS A 13 -14.18 -1.07 -6.38
CA LYS A 13 -12.72 -0.89 -6.43
C LYS A 13 -12.25 -0.16 -7.69
N LEU A 14 -12.75 -0.55 -8.87
CA LEU A 14 -12.41 0.09 -10.14
C LEU A 14 -12.92 1.54 -10.22
N ASP A 15 -14.13 1.80 -9.71
CA ASP A 15 -14.72 3.13 -9.65
C ASP A 15 -13.91 4.03 -8.72
N SER A 16 -13.50 3.52 -7.55
CA SER A 16 -12.60 4.24 -6.63
C SER A 16 -11.26 4.60 -7.29
N LEU A 17 -10.69 3.70 -8.08
CA LEU A 17 -9.47 3.96 -8.84
C LEU A 17 -9.68 5.00 -9.96
N ALA A 18 -10.82 4.97 -10.65
CA ALA A 18 -11.18 5.94 -11.68
C ALA A 18 -11.29 7.35 -11.10
N ASP A 19 -11.78 7.47 -9.86
CA ASP A 19 -11.85 8.72 -9.11
C ASP A 19 -10.53 9.14 -8.44
N ARG A 20 -9.42 8.46 -8.75
CA ARG A 20 -8.09 8.68 -8.15
C ARG A 20 -8.07 8.53 -6.62
N HIS A 21 -8.98 7.75 -6.04
CA HIS A 21 -8.86 7.28 -4.65
C HIS A 21 -7.83 6.15 -4.58
N ILE A 22 -6.57 6.50 -4.83
CA ILE A 22 -5.42 5.60 -4.73
C ILE A 22 -4.79 5.68 -3.34
N PRO A 23 -4.33 4.55 -2.77
CA PRO A 23 -3.53 4.55 -1.55
C PRO A 23 -2.35 5.51 -1.68
N LYS A 24 -2.14 6.33 -0.66
CA LYS A 24 -1.05 7.32 -0.65
C LYS A 24 0.23 6.66 -0.15
N ALA A 25 1.35 6.99 -0.78
CA ALA A 25 2.66 6.66 -0.24
C ALA A 25 2.91 7.55 0.98
N ILE A 26 3.06 6.95 2.16
CA ILE A 26 3.28 7.65 3.43
C ILE A 26 4.71 7.51 3.94
N TYR A 27 5.43 6.48 3.49
CA TYR A 27 6.78 6.19 3.93
C TYR A 27 7.58 5.48 2.84
N GLY A 28 8.86 5.83 2.70
CA GLY A 28 9.78 5.24 1.73
C GLY A 28 11.05 4.75 2.41
N LEU A 29 11.29 3.44 2.37
CA LEU A 29 12.52 2.83 2.86
C LEU A 29 13.41 2.41 1.69
N VAL A 30 14.66 2.87 1.72
CA VAL A 30 15.71 2.40 0.83
C VAL A 30 16.77 1.72 1.69
N GLY A 31 16.99 0.43 1.45
CA GLY A 31 17.95 -0.36 2.21
C GLY A 31 18.52 -1.51 1.39
N VAL A 32 19.75 -1.89 1.69
CA VAL A 32 20.37 -3.10 1.13
C VAL A 32 19.94 -4.27 2.01
N ASN A 33 19.34 -5.30 1.42
CA ASN A 33 18.84 -6.51 2.12
C ASN A 33 17.79 -6.23 3.21
N LEU A 34 16.71 -5.51 2.87
CA LEU A 34 15.53 -5.40 3.73
C LEU A 34 14.92 -6.80 3.98
N ASN A 35 15.24 -7.38 5.14
CA ASN A 35 14.76 -8.70 5.57
C ASN A 35 13.49 -8.64 6.43
N SER A 36 13.16 -7.47 6.99
CA SER A 36 11.97 -7.23 7.82
C SER A 36 11.53 -5.77 7.71
N TYR A 37 10.21 -5.53 7.82
CA TYR A 37 9.56 -4.22 7.81
C TYR A 37 8.53 -4.06 8.94
N VAL A 38 8.42 -5.06 9.82
CA VAL A 38 7.43 -5.10 10.92
C VAL A 38 7.64 -3.93 11.88
N ASP A 39 8.89 -3.61 12.19
CA ASP A 39 9.25 -2.51 13.08
C ASP A 39 8.84 -1.15 12.47
N THR A 40 8.93 -1.02 11.14
CA THR A 40 8.49 0.18 10.43
C THR A 40 6.98 0.32 10.44
N GLU A 41 6.23 -0.76 10.23
CA GLU A 41 4.77 -0.72 10.36
C GLU A 41 4.37 -0.29 11.77
N MET A 42 5.01 -0.86 12.80
CA MET A 42 4.76 -0.46 14.19
C MET A 42 5.05 1.02 14.42
N GLN A 43 6.21 1.51 13.98
CA GLN A 43 6.59 2.91 14.14
C GLN A 43 5.58 3.85 13.44
N ILE A 44 5.15 3.53 12.22
CA ILE A 44 4.14 4.32 11.50
C ILE A 44 2.82 4.36 12.27
N MET A 45 2.39 3.23 12.85
CA MET A 45 1.15 3.18 13.65
C MET A 45 1.27 3.95 14.96
N GLU A 46 2.44 3.91 15.62
CA GLU A 46 2.70 4.64 16.88
C GLU A 46 2.82 6.15 16.67
N GLU A 47 3.39 6.58 15.54
CA GLU A 47 3.60 8.00 15.21
C GLU A 47 2.39 8.64 14.49
N CYS A 48 1.35 7.86 14.18
CA CYS A 48 0.16 8.40 13.52
C CYS A 48 -0.76 9.12 14.51
N ASP A 49 -1.12 10.37 14.21
CA ASP A 49 -2.08 11.14 15.02
C ASP A 49 -3.50 10.53 15.01
N ILE A 50 -3.82 9.73 13.99
CA ILE A 50 -5.11 9.07 13.81
C ILE A 50 -4.92 7.57 14.09
N PRO A 51 -5.80 6.92 14.87
CA PRO A 51 -5.73 5.48 15.08
C PRO A 51 -5.87 4.73 13.75
N ILE A 52 -4.81 4.03 13.36
CA ILE A 52 -4.77 3.16 12.19
C ILE A 52 -4.42 1.73 12.62
N SER A 53 -4.81 0.76 11.80
CA SER A 53 -4.51 -0.65 11.97
C SER A 53 -3.58 -1.14 10.87
N ARG A 54 -3.08 -2.37 11.00
CA ARG A 54 -2.29 -3.01 9.93
C ARG A 54 -3.06 -3.15 8.62
N ASP A 55 -4.38 -3.31 8.67
CA ASP A 55 -5.22 -3.47 7.47
C ASP A 55 -5.34 -2.17 6.67
N ASP A 56 -5.01 -1.03 7.29
CA ASP A 56 -4.96 0.29 6.63
C ASP A 56 -3.63 0.54 5.91
N LEU A 57 -2.62 -0.30 6.14
CA LEU A 57 -1.29 -0.20 5.56
C LEU A 57 -1.09 -1.20 4.42
N SER A 58 -0.34 -0.79 3.41
CA SER A 58 0.13 -1.68 2.35
C SER A 58 1.64 -1.51 2.15
N VAL A 59 2.38 -2.61 2.31
CA VAL A 59 3.83 -2.63 2.11
C VAL A 59 4.16 -3.18 0.74
N ILE A 60 4.86 -2.38 -0.07
CA ILE A 60 5.31 -2.77 -1.41
C ILE A 60 6.84 -2.83 -1.43
N ILE A 61 7.40 -4.04 -1.49
CA ILE A 61 8.85 -4.25 -1.62
C ILE A 61 9.22 -4.32 -3.09
N ARG A 62 10.10 -3.42 -3.55
CA ARG A 62 10.65 -3.41 -4.92
C ARG A 62 12.13 -3.76 -4.90
N LYS A 63 12.51 -4.80 -5.64
CA LYS A 63 13.93 -5.12 -5.88
C LYS A 63 14.47 -4.17 -6.94
N MET A 64 15.44 -3.36 -6.58
CA MET A 64 16.14 -2.48 -7.51
C MET A 64 17.38 -3.25 -8.02
N HIS A 65 17.40 -3.59 -9.31
CA HIS A 65 18.61 -4.09 -9.96
C HIS A 65 19.38 -2.88 -10.51
N GLY A 66 20.67 -2.79 -10.19
CA GLY A 66 21.56 -1.86 -10.89
C GLY A 66 21.88 -2.45 -12.25
N GLU A 67 21.41 -1.82 -13.33
CA GLU A 67 22.05 -2.02 -14.63
C GLU A 67 23.50 -1.54 -14.47
N ARG A 68 24.47 -2.43 -14.75
CA ARG A 68 25.87 -2.03 -14.87
C ARG A 68 26.00 -1.30 -16.20
N ASP A 69 26.26 0.01 -16.14
CA ASP A 69 26.89 0.75 -17.24
C ASP A 69 28.34 0.30 -17.44
#